data_AF-A0A349JDP3-F1
#
_entry.id   AF-A0A349JDP3-F1
#
_cell.length_a   1.000
_cell.length_b   1.000
_cell.length_c   1.000
_cell.angle_alpha   90.00
_cell.angle_beta   90.00
_cell.angle_gamma   90.00
#
_symmetry.space_group_name_H-M   'P 1'
#
loop_
_entity.id
_entity.type
_entity.pdbx_description
1 polymer ?
#
loop_
_entity_poly.entity_id
_entity_poly.type
_entity_poly.pdbx_seq_one_letter_code
_entity_poly.pdbx_strand_id
1 'polypeptide(L)'
;MNLPELATDADPDFINDAALEFLLARPAPDQAEVTDLLARSLAKEPLTVAQTARLCLVTDPDQVAQIHEAARRLKRDVYGNRIVLFAPLYIGNKCVNDCAYCGFRST
;
A
#
# COMPACT_ATOMS: atom_id res chain seq x y z
N MET A 1 0.48 4.45 38.20
CA MET A 1 -0.58 4.77 37.23
C MET A 1 -0.70 3.55 36.34
N ASN A 2 -1.65 2.67 36.62
CA ASN A 2 -1.81 1.45 35.84
C ASN A 2 -2.65 1.78 34.62
N LEU A 3 -2.08 1.56 33.44
CA LEU A 3 -2.83 1.64 32.19
C LEU A 3 -3.89 0.52 32.19
N PRO A 4 -5.11 0.78 31.71
CA PRO A 4 -6.11 -0.27 31.57
C PRO A 4 -5.65 -1.32 30.56
N GLU A 5 -5.90 -2.59 30.84
CA GLU A 5 -5.72 -3.68 29.87
C GLU A 5 -6.70 -3.48 28.71
N LEU A 6 -6.14 -3.31 27.51
CA LEU A 6 -6.89 -3.35 26.27
C LEU A 6 -7.24 -4.82 25.99
N ALA A 7 -8.45 -5.24 26.36
CA ALA A 7 -8.97 -6.53 25.94
C ALA A 7 -9.21 -6.50 24.42
N THR A 8 -8.41 -7.26 23.66
CA THR A 8 -8.65 -7.52 22.24
C THR A 8 -9.47 -8.80 22.14
N ASP A 9 -10.80 -8.66 22.17
CA ASP A 9 -11.70 -9.76 21.83
C ASP A 9 -11.68 -10.00 20.31
N ALA A 10 -11.61 -11.29 19.94
CA ALA A 10 -11.39 -11.88 18.61
C ALA A 10 -9.92 -12.09 18.23
N ASP A 11 -9.63 -13.25 17.63
CA ASP A 11 -8.36 -13.55 16.99
C ASP A 11 -8.02 -12.37 16.04
N PRO A 12 -7.03 -11.53 16.39
CA PRO A 12 -6.82 -10.23 15.75
C PRO A 12 -6.14 -10.36 14.39
N ASP A 13 -5.81 -11.58 13.96
CA ASP A 13 -5.03 -11.82 12.76
C ASP A 13 -5.93 -11.95 11.51
N PHE A 14 -6.29 -10.79 10.96
CA PHE A 14 -6.96 -10.71 9.65
C PHE A 14 -5.98 -10.82 8.47
N ILE A 15 -4.67 -10.95 8.74
CA ILE A 15 -3.64 -11.11 7.71
C ILE A 15 -3.46 -12.61 7.47
N ASN A 16 -3.71 -13.02 6.23
CA ASN A 16 -3.48 -14.40 5.81
C ASN A 16 -2.28 -14.43 4.87
N ASP A 17 -1.09 -14.70 5.41
CA ASP A 17 0.17 -14.74 4.66
C ASP A 17 0.10 -15.69 3.48
N ALA A 18 -0.40 -16.92 3.70
CA ALA A 18 -0.51 -17.92 2.63
C ALA A 18 -1.40 -17.44 1.47
N ALA A 19 -2.49 -16.71 1.76
CA ALA A 19 -3.33 -16.12 0.74
C ALA A 19 -2.62 -14.99 -0.02
N LEU A 20 -1.84 -14.14 0.65
CA LEU A 20 -1.07 -13.07 0.02
C LEU A 20 0.07 -13.62 -0.85
N GLU A 21 0.81 -14.60 -0.33
CA GLU A 21 1.85 -15.32 -1.07
C GLU A 21 1.28 -16.00 -2.32
N PHE A 22 0.13 -16.67 -2.17
CA PHE A 22 -0.57 -17.26 -3.32
C PHE A 22 -0.95 -16.21 -4.37
N LEU A 23 -1.45 -15.05 -3.96
CA LEU A 23 -1.80 -13.97 -4.88
C LEU A 23 -0.58 -13.42 -5.63
N LEU A 24 0.57 -13.31 -4.97
CA LEU A 24 1.82 -12.80 -5.54
C LEU A 24 2.62 -13.86 -6.33
N ALA A 25 2.34 -15.15 -6.14
CA ALA A 25 2.97 -16.23 -6.92
C ALA A 25 2.34 -16.42 -8.31
N ARG A 26 1.28 -15.67 -8.64
CA ARG A 26 0.59 -15.74 -9.93
C ARG A 26 1.43 -15.10 -11.05
N PRO A 27 1.23 -15.50 -12.32
CA PRO A 27 1.86 -14.79 -13.43
C PRO A 27 1.37 -13.35 -13.52
N ALA A 28 2.20 -12.50 -14.13
CA ALA A 28 1.85 -11.13 -14.48
C ALA A 28 0.50 -11.09 -15.24
N PRO A 29 -0.35 -10.09 -14.97
CA PRO A 29 -1.61 -9.94 -15.68
C PRO A 29 -1.36 -9.61 -17.16
N ASP A 30 -2.31 -9.98 -18.01
CA ASP A 30 -2.28 -9.55 -19.40
C ASP A 30 -2.76 -8.09 -19.56
N GLN A 31 -2.64 -7.56 -20.78
CA GLN A 31 -3.03 -6.19 -21.10
C GLN A 31 -4.51 -5.91 -20.84
N ALA A 32 -5.39 -6.90 -21.06
CA ALA A 32 -6.83 -6.72 -20.89
C ALA A 32 -7.19 -6.62 -19.40
N GLU A 33 -6.59 -7.46 -18.56
CA GLU A 33 -6.74 -7.43 -17.10
C GLU A 33 -6.23 -6.10 -16.52
N VAL A 34 -5.05 -5.63 -16.93
CA VAL A 34 -4.53 -4.32 -16.51
C VAL A 34 -5.51 -3.20 -16.91
N THR A 35 -6.01 -3.22 -18.13
CA THR A 35 -6.93 -2.19 -18.63
C THR A 35 -8.24 -2.14 -17.84
N ASP A 36 -8.83 -3.28 -17.48
CA ASP A 36 -10.05 -3.36 -16.65
C ASP A 36 -9.81 -2.77 -15.25
N LEU A 37 -8.71 -3.16 -14.61
CA LEU A 37 -8.35 -2.70 -13.27
C LEU A 37 -8.11 -1.19 -13.23
N LEU A 38 -7.48 -0.64 -14.25
CA LEU A 38 -7.29 0.80 -14.39
C LEU A 38 -8.63 1.53 -14.63
N ALA A 39 -9.54 0.96 -15.41
CA ALA A 39 -10.87 1.53 -15.62
C ALA A 39 -11.67 1.62 -14.31
N ARG A 40 -11.65 0.57 -13.48
CA ARG A 40 -12.26 0.56 -12.13
C ARG A 40 -11.68 1.63 -11.23
N SER A 41 -10.34 1.71 -11.19
CA SER A 41 -9.63 2.71 -10.39
C SER A 41 -10.00 4.13 -10.81
N LEU A 42 -10.10 4.40 -12.11
CA LEU A 42 -10.51 5.69 -12.66
C LEU A 42 -12.00 6.00 -12.41
N ALA A 43 -12.85 4.98 -12.30
CA ALA A 43 -14.23 5.11 -11.84
C ALA A 43 -14.35 5.35 -10.33
N LYS A 44 -13.22 5.41 -9.60
CA LYS A 44 -13.15 5.57 -8.13
C LYS A 44 -13.75 4.39 -7.38
N GLU A 45 -13.76 3.22 -8.00
CA GLU A 45 -14.11 1.96 -7.34
C GLU A 45 -12.86 1.41 -6.64
N PRO A 46 -12.93 1.07 -5.34
CA PRO A 46 -11.80 0.49 -4.63
C PRO A 46 -11.49 -0.90 -5.17
N LEU A 47 -10.22 -1.15 -5.46
CA LEU A 47 -9.74 -2.49 -5.80
C LEU A 47 -9.71 -3.37 -4.55
N THR A 48 -10.08 -4.63 -4.73
CA THR A 48 -9.86 -5.66 -3.71
C THR A 48 -8.36 -5.97 -3.54
N VAL A 49 -7.98 -6.66 -2.46
CA VAL A 49 -6.59 -7.13 -2.25
C VAL A 49 -6.11 -7.99 -3.42
N ALA A 50 -6.95 -8.93 -3.88
CA ALA A 50 -6.62 -9.80 -5.00
C ALA A 50 -6.39 -9.01 -6.31
N GLN A 51 -7.19 -7.98 -6.57
CA GLN A 51 -7.04 -7.10 -7.74
C GLN A 51 -5.81 -6.20 -7.64
N THR A 52 -5.54 -5.66 -6.45
CA THR A 52 -4.32 -4.87 -6.20
C THR A 52 -3.07 -5.70 -6.43
N ALA A 53 -3.06 -6.95 -5.96
CA ALA A 53 -1.95 -7.87 -6.19
C ALA A 53 -1.67 -8.09 -7.68
N ARG A 54 -2.68 -8.04 -8.56
CA ARG A 54 -2.47 -8.12 -10.02
C ARG A 54 -1.63 -6.97 -10.53
N LEU A 55 -1.94 -5.74 -10.13
CA LEU A 55 -1.16 -4.56 -10.53
C LEU A 55 0.26 -4.57 -9.95
N CYS A 56 0.47 -5.13 -8.75
CA CYS A 56 1.80 -5.30 -8.15
C CYS A 56 2.69 -6.27 -8.94
N LEU A 57 2.11 -7.18 -9.73
CA LEU A 57 2.84 -8.18 -10.53
C LEU A 57 3.18 -7.68 -11.95
N VAL A 58 2.74 -6.49 -12.32
CA VAL A 58 3.06 -5.88 -13.62
C VAL A 58 4.55 -5.54 -13.67
N THR A 59 5.25 -6.11 -14.64
CA THR A 59 6.68 -5.87 -14.89
C THR A 59 6.96 -5.30 -16.28
N ASP A 60 5.98 -5.38 -17.19
CA ASP A 60 6.09 -4.80 -18.53
C ASP A 60 6.15 -3.26 -18.44
N PRO A 61 7.17 -2.60 -19.03
CA PRO A 61 7.35 -1.16 -18.91
C PRO A 61 6.19 -0.32 -19.46
N ASP A 62 5.53 -0.78 -20.54
CA ASP A 62 4.43 -0.04 -21.17
C ASP A 62 3.19 -0.09 -20.27
N GLN A 63 2.90 -1.25 -19.67
CA GLN A 63 1.85 -1.39 -18.67
C GLN A 63 2.12 -0.57 -17.41
N VAL A 64 3.37 -0.55 -16.91
CA VAL A 64 3.76 0.31 -15.78
C VAL A 64 3.53 1.78 -16.10
N ALA A 65 3.86 2.21 -17.32
CA ALA A 65 3.60 3.57 -17.77
C ALA A 65 2.09 3.91 -17.77
N GLN A 66 1.23 2.97 -18.17
CA GLN A 66 -0.23 3.12 -18.10
C GLN A 66 -0.73 3.26 -16.65
N ILE A 67 -0.21 2.44 -15.72
CA ILE A 67 -0.52 2.54 -14.29
C ILE A 67 -0.15 3.92 -13.76
N HIS A 68 1.05 4.41 -14.09
CA HIS A 68 1.50 5.74 -13.69
C HIS A 68 0.61 6.84 -14.25
N GLU A 69 0.17 6.76 -15.51
CA GLU A 69 -0.72 7.77 -16.09
C GLU A 69 -2.12 7.74 -15.46
N ALA A 70 -2.68 6.56 -15.23
CA ALA A 70 -3.95 6.41 -14.52
C ALA A 70 -3.88 7.01 -13.10
N ALA A 71 -2.78 6.74 -12.37
CA ALA A 71 -2.55 7.31 -11.05
C ALA A 71 -2.44 8.85 -11.08
N ARG A 72 -1.72 9.41 -12.07
CA ARG A 72 -1.63 10.87 -12.27
C ARG A 72 -2.99 11.49 -12.56
N ARG A 73 -3.79 10.86 -13.44
CA ARG A 73 -5.15 11.31 -13.77
C ARG A 73 -6.04 11.28 -12.52
N LEU A 74 -6.10 10.16 -11.82
CA LEU A 74 -6.91 10.02 -10.61
C LEU A 74 -6.47 11.04 -9.53
N LYS A 75 -5.15 11.26 -9.36
CA LYS A 75 -4.63 12.28 -8.46
C LYS A 75 -5.13 13.67 -8.82
N ARG A 76 -5.10 14.05 -10.10
CA ARG A 76 -5.61 15.36 -10.56
C ARG A 76 -7.13 15.46 -10.41
N ASP A 77 -7.86 14.41 -10.73
CA ASP A 77 -9.33 14.39 -10.65
C ASP A 77 -9.85 14.48 -9.21
N VAL A 78 -9.10 13.94 -8.23
CA VAL A 78 -9.49 13.95 -6.81
C VAL A 78 -8.85 15.10 -6.03
N TYR A 79 -7.57 15.38 -6.25
CA TYR A 79 -6.78 16.32 -5.43
C TYR A 79 -6.32 17.56 -6.20
N GLY A 80 -6.59 17.65 -7.51
CA GLY A 80 -6.08 18.72 -8.36
C GLY A 80 -4.55 18.77 -8.41
N ASN A 81 -4.00 19.97 -8.59
CA ASN A 81 -2.56 20.21 -8.55
C ASN A 81 -2.04 20.54 -7.13
N ARG A 82 -2.88 20.43 -6.10
CA ARG A 82 -2.51 20.73 -4.71
C ARG A 82 -1.45 19.74 -4.21
N ILE A 83 -0.46 20.28 -3.51
CA ILE A 83 0.56 19.55 -2.75
C ILE A 83 0.50 20.09 -1.32
N VAL A 84 0.40 19.20 -0.33
CA VAL A 84 0.42 19.56 1.09
C VAL A 84 1.87 19.55 1.56
N LEU A 85 2.31 20.61 2.23
CA LEU A 85 3.65 20.73 2.81
C LEU A 85 3.59 20.53 4.32
N PHE A 86 4.53 19.78 4.87
CA PHE A 86 4.70 19.59 6.32
C PHE A 86 6.19 19.51 6.67
N ALA A 87 6.53 19.87 7.90
CA ALA A 87 7.89 19.76 8.44
C ALA A 87 7.87 18.86 9.69
N PRO A 88 8.58 17.72 9.69
CA PRO A 88 8.66 16.87 10.88
C PRO A 88 9.54 17.53 11.95
N LEU A 89 9.13 17.43 13.22
CA LEU A 89 9.92 17.85 14.37
C LEU A 89 10.23 16.63 15.26
N TYR A 90 11.47 16.15 15.19
CA TYR A 90 11.95 15.12 16.11
C TYR A 90 12.39 15.79 17.42
N ILE A 91 11.60 15.58 18.48
CA ILE A 91 11.91 16.08 19.83
C ILE A 91 12.82 15.14 20.64
N GLY A 92 13.14 13.96 20.09
CA GLY A 92 14.02 12.97 20.71
C GLY A 92 14.25 11.76 19.81
N ASN A 93 15.32 11.03 20.09
CA ASN A 93 15.75 9.84 19.34
C ASN A 93 16.15 8.65 20.23
N LYS A 94 16.00 8.76 21.55
CA LYS A 94 16.25 7.64 22.47
C LYS A 94 15.13 6.60 22.32
N CYS A 95 15.46 5.40 21.87
CA CYS A 95 14.53 4.28 21.70
C CYS A 95 15.06 3.04 22.42
N VAL A 96 14.15 2.22 22.98
CA VAL A 96 14.49 0.94 23.63
C VAL A 96 14.38 -0.27 22.68
N ASN A 97 13.88 -0.05 21.47
CA ASN A 97 13.70 -1.11 20.47
C ASN A 97 14.97 -1.27 19.62
N ASP A 98 15.28 -2.50 19.20
CA ASP A 98 16.42 -2.81 18.31
C ASP A 98 15.95 -3.12 16.87
N CYS A 99 15.25 -2.18 16.23
CA CYS A 99 14.74 -2.40 14.87
C CYS A 99 15.90 -2.43 13.85
N ALA A 100 16.07 -3.53 13.12
CA ALA A 100 17.15 -3.73 12.14
C ALA A 100 17.23 -2.66 11.03
N TYR A 101 16.12 -1.98 10.74
CA TYR A 101 16.02 -0.94 9.72
C TYR A 101 16.16 0.50 10.27
N CYS A 102 16.25 0.70 11.60
CA CYS A 102 16.11 2.02 12.22
C CYS A 102 17.44 2.53 12.80
N GLY A 103 17.82 3.76 12.44
CA GLY A 103 19.03 4.42 12.98
C GLY A 103 18.94 4.86 14.45
N PHE A 104 17.75 4.86 15.06
CA PHE A 104 17.54 5.19 16.49
C PHE A 104 17.47 3.97 17.39
N ARG A 105 17.71 2.79 16.84
CA ARG A 105 17.63 1.53 17.55
C ARG A 105 18.57 1.52 18.77
N SER A 106 18.19 0.80 19.81
CA SER A 106 19.05 0.58 20.97
C SER A 106 20.27 -0.24 20.54
N THR A 107 21.43 0.40 20.46
CA THR A 107 22.72 -0.29 20.33
C THR A 107 22.95 -1.30 21.44
#